data_AF-A0A423PYU5-F1
#
_entry.id   AF-A0A423PYU5-F1
#
_cell.length_a   1.000
_cell.length_b   1.000
_cell.length_c   1.000
_cell.angle_alpha   90.00
_cell.angle_beta   90.00
_cell.angle_gamma   90.00
#
_symmetry.space_group_name_H-M   'P 1'
#
loop_
_entity.id
_entity.type
_entity.pdbx_description
1 polymer ?
#
loop_
_entity_poly.entity_id
_entity_poly.type
_entity_poly.pdbx_seq_one_letter_code
_entity_poly.pdbx_strand_id
1 'polypeptide(L)'
;MPPAARHRVAGMQDRRAQAQTIAGLLLLRHALADDACWWRLGRSATGRPEIAGGPSFSISHSKDRVACAIADVGPIGLDIEARRDDVSPRLIARIATAEHEFFAAWCAREATVKASGRVGLARVRAIELGSAHARLDNADWPLRWLDLAPGYAACLAVAPDAAASLEDVSCEEIDGRALVAEENRARMSANKRE
;
A
#
# COMPACT_ATOMS: atom_id res chain seq x y z
N MET A 1 -7.10 -4.55 16.52
CA MET A 1 -5.78 -4.34 15.85
C MET A 1 -4.74 -5.31 16.42
N PRO A 2 -3.88 -5.94 15.58
CA PRO A 2 -2.82 -6.84 16.00
C PRO A 2 -1.77 -6.15 16.90
N PRO A 3 -1.11 -6.88 17.83
CA PRO A 3 -0.19 -6.27 18.79
C PRO A 3 0.96 -5.47 18.16
N ALA A 4 1.59 -6.02 17.11
CA ALA A 4 2.71 -5.36 16.42
C ALA A 4 2.29 -4.02 15.79
N ALA A 5 1.11 -3.97 15.19
CA ALA A 5 0.55 -2.75 14.62
C ALA A 5 0.17 -1.74 15.72
N ARG A 6 -0.44 -2.20 16.81
CA ARG A 6 -0.81 -1.35 17.95
C ARG A 6 0.41 -0.65 18.57
N HIS A 7 1.49 -1.41 18.82
CA HIS A 7 2.71 -0.85 19.41
C HIS A 7 3.33 0.23 18.52
N ARG A 8 3.38 0.00 17.19
CA ARG A 8 3.85 1.01 16.25
C ARG A 8 3.02 2.28 16.32
N VAL A 9 1.69 2.17 16.21
CA VAL A 9 0.78 3.33 16.20
C VAL A 9 0.92 4.13 17.49
N ALA A 10 1.02 3.46 18.65
CA ALA A 10 1.20 4.11 19.95
C ALA A 10 2.52 4.90 20.07
N GLY A 11 3.57 4.49 19.34
CA GLY A 11 4.86 5.19 19.33
C GLY A 11 4.93 6.43 18.43
N MET A 12 3.93 6.66 17.58
CA MET A 12 3.96 7.75 16.60
C MET A 12 3.54 9.09 17.22
N GLN A 13 4.36 10.13 17.01
CA GLN A 13 4.09 11.48 17.51
C GLN A 13 3.33 12.35 16.49
N ASP A 14 3.61 12.15 15.20
CA ASP A 14 2.91 12.86 14.12
C ASP A 14 1.50 12.29 13.96
N ARG A 15 0.49 13.10 14.32
CA ARG A 15 -0.93 12.72 14.25
C ARG A 15 -1.39 12.41 12.82
N ARG A 16 -0.88 13.09 11.81
CA ARG A 16 -1.28 12.83 10.42
C ARG A 16 -0.70 11.50 9.96
N ALA A 17 0.58 11.27 10.20
CA ALA A 17 1.22 9.99 9.88
C ALA A 17 0.57 8.83 10.65
N GLN A 18 0.19 9.07 11.92
CA GLN A 18 -0.53 8.11 12.74
C GLN A 18 -1.91 7.79 12.15
N ALA A 19 -2.70 8.81 11.78
CA ALA A 19 -4.01 8.63 11.16
C ALA A 19 -3.91 7.89 9.81
N GLN A 20 -2.95 8.25 8.95
CA GLN A 20 -2.70 7.54 7.69
C GLN A 20 -2.32 6.08 7.91
N THR A 21 -1.50 5.80 8.94
CA THR A 21 -1.13 4.44 9.31
C THR A 21 -2.36 3.64 9.78
N ILE A 22 -3.21 4.24 10.62
CA ILE A 22 -4.44 3.60 11.09
C ILE A 22 -5.39 3.33 9.92
N ALA A 23 -5.66 4.34 9.08
CA ALA A 23 -6.52 4.20 7.92
C ALA A 23 -6.01 3.11 6.96
N GLY A 24 -4.69 3.04 6.71
CA GLY A 24 -4.12 1.98 5.86
C GLY A 24 -4.28 0.59 6.45
N LEU A 25 -4.14 0.46 7.77
CA LEU A 25 -4.37 -0.81 8.49
C LEU A 25 -5.83 -1.23 8.44
N LEU A 26 -6.77 -0.29 8.60
CA LEU A 26 -8.19 -0.57 8.53
C LEU A 26 -8.62 -0.91 7.09
N LEU A 27 -8.09 -0.20 6.08
CA LEU A 27 -8.33 -0.50 4.67
C LEU A 27 -7.79 -1.88 4.28
N LEU A 28 -6.58 -2.24 4.75
CA LEU A 28 -6.05 -3.59 4.59
C LEU A 28 -7.03 -4.61 5.17
N ARG A 29 -7.47 -4.42 6.42
CA ARG A 29 -8.41 -5.34 7.06
C ARG A 29 -9.72 -5.47 6.29
N HIS A 30 -10.28 -4.36 5.79
CA HIS A 30 -11.50 -4.36 4.98
C HIS A 30 -11.34 -5.20 3.71
N ALA A 31 -10.19 -5.11 3.06
CA ALA A 31 -9.90 -5.80 1.81
C ALA A 31 -9.51 -7.29 2.01
N LEU A 32 -9.25 -7.75 3.23
CA LEU A 32 -8.99 -9.17 3.49
C LEU A 32 -10.28 -9.99 3.40
N ALA A 33 -10.26 -11.03 2.57
CA ALA A 33 -11.37 -11.98 2.48
C ALA A 33 -11.54 -12.82 3.77
N ASP A 34 -10.42 -13.12 4.45
CA ASP A 34 -10.40 -13.87 5.71
C ASP A 34 -9.85 -13.01 6.86
N ASP A 35 -10.75 -12.63 7.77
CA ASP A 35 -10.44 -11.82 8.96
C ASP A 35 -9.54 -12.58 9.96
N ALA A 36 -9.34 -13.90 9.82
CA ALA A 36 -8.40 -14.67 10.65
C ALA A 36 -6.94 -14.35 10.32
N CYS A 37 -6.60 -14.12 9.05
CA CYS A 37 -5.23 -13.83 8.66
C CYS A 37 -4.74 -12.46 9.16
N TRP A 38 -5.65 -11.54 9.44
CA TRP A 38 -5.39 -10.25 10.07
C TRP A 38 -4.51 -10.34 11.33
N TRP A 39 -4.71 -11.36 12.15
CA TRP A 39 -3.97 -11.55 13.40
C TRP A 39 -2.52 -12.01 13.19
N ARG A 40 -2.17 -12.47 11.98
CA ARG A 40 -0.82 -12.82 11.57
C ARG A 40 -0.05 -11.64 10.94
N LEU A 41 -0.63 -10.43 10.96
CA LEU A 41 0.05 -9.22 10.52
C LEU A 41 1.29 -8.96 11.40
N GLY A 42 2.44 -8.93 10.75
CA GLY A 42 3.75 -8.71 11.36
C GLY A 42 4.65 -7.86 10.49
N ARG A 43 5.96 -8.14 10.55
CA ARG A 43 6.97 -7.49 9.71
C ARG A 43 7.96 -8.51 9.19
N SER A 44 8.36 -8.32 7.94
CA SER A 44 9.46 -9.04 7.31
C SER A 44 10.80 -8.70 7.97
N ALA A 45 11.84 -9.45 7.63
CA ALA A 45 13.23 -9.14 8.01
C ALA A 45 13.70 -7.74 7.53
N THR A 46 13.11 -7.23 6.45
CA THR A 46 13.37 -5.87 5.93
C THR A 46 12.49 -4.80 6.58
N GLY A 47 11.66 -5.18 7.56
CA GLY A 47 10.76 -4.28 8.26
C GLY A 47 9.48 -3.95 7.49
N ARG A 48 9.22 -4.56 6.33
CA ARG A 48 7.98 -4.34 5.57
C ARG A 48 6.81 -5.01 6.29
N PRO A 49 5.62 -4.40 6.38
CA PRO A 49 4.44 -5.09 6.89
C PRO A 49 4.09 -6.29 6.01
N GLU A 50 3.78 -7.43 6.63
CA GLU A 50 3.43 -8.69 5.93
C GLU A 50 2.43 -9.50 6.76
N ILE A 51 1.67 -10.39 6.12
CA ILE A 51 0.80 -11.38 6.79
C ILE A 51 1.44 -12.75 6.59
N ALA A 52 1.92 -13.37 7.67
CA ALA A 52 2.60 -14.65 7.59
C ALA A 52 1.66 -15.74 7.02
N GLY A 53 1.99 -16.29 5.86
CA GLY A 53 1.17 -17.29 5.16
C GLY A 53 -0.21 -16.77 4.74
N GLY A 54 -0.34 -15.46 4.50
CA GLY A 54 -1.52 -14.83 3.91
C GLY A 54 -1.17 -14.11 2.61
N PRO A 55 -2.09 -13.27 2.09
CA PRO A 55 -1.88 -12.59 0.82
C PRO A 55 -0.79 -11.52 0.91
N SER A 56 -0.18 -11.23 -0.23
CA SER A 56 0.74 -10.08 -0.37
C SER A 56 -0.07 -8.79 -0.38
N PHE A 57 0.48 -7.71 0.17
CA PHE A 57 -0.16 -6.41 0.10
C PHE A 57 0.85 -5.26 0.03
N SER A 58 0.36 -4.11 -0.42
CA SER A 58 1.10 -2.85 -0.40
C SER A 58 0.16 -1.71 -0.02
N ILE A 59 0.56 -0.94 1.00
CA ILE A 59 -0.15 0.27 1.43
C ILE A 59 0.71 1.47 1.04
N SER A 60 0.08 2.50 0.49
CA SER A 60 0.70 3.81 0.30
C SER A 60 -0.25 4.92 0.73
N HIS A 61 0.31 6.07 1.11
CA HIS A 61 -0.47 7.23 1.50
C HIS A 61 0.23 8.51 1.09
N SER A 62 -0.55 9.49 0.64
CA SER A 62 -0.05 10.83 0.32
C SER A 62 -1.15 11.84 0.61
N LYS A 63 -0.78 12.96 1.22
CA LYS A 63 -1.71 13.97 1.77
C LYS A 63 -2.92 13.35 2.48
N ASP A 64 -4.08 13.35 1.84
CA ASP A 64 -5.38 12.97 2.43
C ASP A 64 -5.94 11.69 1.79
N ARG A 65 -5.08 10.90 1.16
CA ARG A 65 -5.43 9.62 0.55
C ARG A 65 -4.56 8.51 1.08
N VAL A 66 -5.20 7.36 1.29
CA VAL A 66 -4.56 6.09 1.60
C VAL A 66 -5.07 5.08 0.59
N ALA A 67 -4.17 4.29 0.04
CA ALA A 67 -4.50 3.24 -0.91
C ALA A 67 -3.86 1.94 -0.46
N CYS A 68 -4.58 0.83 -0.66
CA CYS A 68 -4.12 -0.52 -0.33
C CYS A 68 -4.39 -1.43 -1.52
N ALA A 69 -3.39 -2.21 -1.91
CA ALA A 69 -3.55 -3.28 -2.87
C ALA A 69 -3.25 -4.62 -2.21
N ILE A 70 -4.03 -5.64 -2.55
CA ILE A 70 -3.87 -7.03 -2.08
C ILE A 70 -3.73 -7.93 -3.31
N ALA A 71 -2.84 -8.91 -3.24
CA ALA A 71 -2.70 -9.96 -4.21
C ALA A 71 -2.74 -11.33 -3.53
N ASP A 72 -3.59 -12.22 -4.05
CA ASP A 72 -3.65 -13.61 -3.59
C ASP A 72 -2.36 -14.37 -3.89
N VAL A 73 -1.72 -14.05 -5.01
CA VAL A 73 -0.50 -14.70 -5.48
C VAL A 73 0.53 -13.65 -5.92
N GLY A 74 1.77 -13.88 -5.52
CA GLY A 74 2.92 -13.14 -6.00
C GLY A 74 3.15 -11.80 -5.30
N PRO A 75 4.30 -11.15 -5.59
CA PRO A 75 4.64 -9.85 -5.05
C PRO A 75 3.76 -8.73 -5.64
N ILE A 76 3.48 -7.73 -4.81
CA ILE A 76 2.72 -6.53 -5.21
C ILE A 76 3.35 -5.28 -4.59
N GLY A 77 3.29 -4.17 -5.31
CA GLY A 77 3.68 -2.85 -4.87
C GLY A 77 2.72 -1.79 -5.39
N LEU A 78 2.39 -0.85 -4.52
CA LEU A 78 1.47 0.25 -4.82
C LEU A 78 2.10 1.53 -4.31
N ASP A 79 2.03 2.57 -5.12
CA ASP A 79 2.33 3.93 -4.70
C ASP A 79 1.28 4.93 -5.16
N ILE A 80 1.07 5.97 -4.34
CA ILE A 80 0.18 7.09 -4.59
C ILE A 80 0.84 8.37 -4.12
N GLU A 81 0.85 9.40 -4.96
CA GLU A 81 1.41 10.70 -4.62
C GLU A 81 0.52 11.86 -5.06
N ALA A 82 0.33 12.82 -4.16
CA ALA A 82 -0.35 14.06 -4.50
C ALA A 82 0.53 14.93 -5.40
N ARG A 83 -0.04 15.38 -6.52
CA ARG A 83 0.61 16.35 -7.41
C ARG A 83 0.77 17.69 -6.67
N ARG A 84 1.91 18.33 -6.91
CA ARG A 84 2.32 19.61 -6.33
C ARG A 84 3.46 20.21 -7.15
N ASP A 85 3.56 21.53 -7.15
CA ASP A 85 4.49 22.27 -8.02
C ASP A 85 5.84 22.55 -7.33
N ASP A 86 5.99 22.22 -6.04
CA ASP A 86 7.17 22.48 -5.22
C ASP A 86 8.26 21.39 -5.33
N VAL A 87 8.33 20.69 -6.46
CA VAL A 87 9.34 19.64 -6.69
C VAL A 87 10.64 20.26 -7.21
N SER A 88 11.77 19.90 -6.60
CA SER A 88 13.08 20.36 -7.05
C SER A 88 13.34 19.98 -8.52
N PRO A 89 13.73 20.93 -9.40
CA PRO A 89 14.08 20.63 -10.79
C PRO A 89 15.19 19.57 -10.93
N ARG A 90 16.13 19.53 -9.96
CA ARG A 90 17.19 18.51 -9.91
C ARG A 90 16.67 17.10 -9.62
N LEU A 91 15.54 17.00 -8.93
CA LEU A 91 14.87 15.73 -8.67
C LEU A 91 14.03 15.33 -9.88
N ILE A 92 13.31 16.28 -10.49
CA ILE A 92 12.56 16.05 -11.73
C ILE A 92 13.48 15.46 -12.79
N ALA A 93 14.57 16.15 -13.13
CA ALA A 93 15.51 15.71 -14.17
C ALA A 93 16.17 14.35 -13.92
N ARG A 94 16.13 13.84 -12.67
CA ARG A 94 16.65 12.50 -12.32
C ARG A 94 15.61 11.39 -12.45
N ILE A 95 14.33 11.72 -12.41
CA ILE A 95 13.23 10.76 -12.31
C ILE A 95 12.38 10.77 -13.58
N ALA A 96 12.17 11.93 -14.20
CA ALA A 96 11.34 12.11 -15.38
C ALA A 96 12.03 13.01 -16.40
N THR A 97 11.58 12.90 -17.64
CA THR A 97 11.99 13.78 -18.76
C THR A 97 11.25 15.10 -18.72
N ALA A 98 10.00 15.10 -18.24
CA ALA A 98 9.17 16.29 -18.06
C ALA A 98 8.56 16.38 -16.66
N GLU A 99 8.33 17.61 -16.20
CA GLU A 99 7.77 17.90 -14.87
C GLU A 99 6.38 17.26 -14.64
N HIS A 100 5.50 17.33 -15.64
CA HIS A 100 4.14 16.78 -15.53
C HIS A 100 4.10 15.25 -15.39
N GLU A 101 5.18 14.57 -15.80
CA GLU A 101 5.34 13.12 -15.68
C GLU A 101 6.00 12.70 -14.36
N PHE A 102 6.57 13.65 -13.61
CA PHE A 102 7.37 13.36 -12.42
C PHE A 102 6.67 12.42 -11.44
N PHE A 103 5.44 12.73 -11.03
CA PHE A 103 4.72 11.93 -10.05
C PHE A 103 4.33 10.54 -10.58
N ALA A 104 4.02 10.43 -11.88
CA ALA A 104 3.71 9.13 -12.49
C ALA A 104 4.97 8.24 -12.54
N ALA A 105 6.11 8.82 -12.90
CA ALA A 105 7.39 8.15 -12.95
C ALA A 105 7.95 7.85 -11.55
N TRP A 106 7.64 8.68 -10.55
CA TRP A 106 7.94 8.43 -9.14
C TRP A 106 7.14 7.26 -8.61
N CYS A 107 5.80 7.28 -8.76
CA CYS A 107 4.92 6.22 -8.30
C CYS A 107 5.29 4.87 -8.92
N ALA A 108 5.59 4.83 -10.23
CA ALA A 108 6.02 3.60 -10.90
C ALA A 108 7.29 3.00 -10.26
N ARG A 109 8.25 3.84 -9.89
CA ARG A 109 9.49 3.40 -9.27
C ARG A 109 9.29 2.91 -7.84
N GLU A 110 8.58 3.68 -7.03
CA GLU A 110 8.27 3.30 -5.64
C GLU A 110 7.42 2.02 -5.59
N ALA A 111 6.42 1.89 -6.47
CA ALA A 111 5.63 0.67 -6.61
C ALA A 111 6.53 -0.53 -6.95
N THR A 112 7.47 -0.37 -7.89
CA THR A 112 8.42 -1.44 -8.25
C THR A 112 9.35 -1.82 -7.10
N VAL A 113 9.91 -0.83 -6.37
CA VAL A 113 10.74 -1.10 -5.18
C VAL A 113 9.92 -1.87 -4.13
N LYS A 114 8.70 -1.42 -3.84
CA LYS A 114 7.77 -2.11 -2.93
C LYS A 114 7.50 -3.53 -3.41
N ALA A 115 7.19 -3.76 -4.67
CA ALA A 115 6.90 -5.09 -5.20
C ALA A 115 8.11 -6.03 -5.08
N SER A 116 9.32 -5.53 -5.38
CA SER A 116 10.57 -6.31 -5.31
C SER A 116 11.01 -6.72 -3.91
N GLY A 117 10.41 -6.17 -2.86
CA GLY A 117 10.83 -6.39 -1.46
C GLY A 117 12.16 -5.71 -1.10
N ARG A 118 12.73 -4.91 -2.02
CA ARG A 118 13.93 -4.10 -1.79
C ARG A 118 13.55 -2.80 -1.08
N VAL A 119 14.56 -2.10 -0.54
CA VAL A 119 14.36 -0.84 0.19
C VAL A 119 15.40 0.21 -0.20
N GLY A 120 15.02 1.48 -0.07
CA GLY A 120 15.92 2.63 -0.12
C GLY A 120 15.95 3.38 -1.44
N LEU A 121 16.25 4.69 -1.36
CA LEU A 121 16.23 5.63 -2.48
C LEU A 121 17.20 5.26 -3.63
N ALA A 122 18.30 4.57 -3.32
CA ALA A 122 19.22 4.07 -4.34
C ALA A 122 18.53 3.08 -5.31
N ARG A 123 17.56 2.30 -4.81
CA ARG A 123 16.81 1.33 -5.62
C ARG A 123 15.78 2.01 -6.50
N VAL A 124 15.10 3.03 -5.99
CA VAL A 124 14.21 3.88 -6.79
C VAL A 124 14.95 4.41 -8.02
N ARG A 125 16.18 4.91 -7.83
CA ARG A 125 17.01 5.47 -8.91
C ARG A 125 17.56 4.42 -9.87
N ALA A 126 17.72 3.18 -9.44
CA ALA A 126 18.24 2.09 -10.26
C ALA A 126 17.20 1.52 -11.24
N ILE A 127 15.94 1.95 -11.14
CA ILE A 127 14.86 1.45 -11.98
C ILE A 127 14.92 2.07 -13.37
N GLU A 128 14.97 1.18 -14.36
CA GLU A 128 14.71 1.51 -15.75
C GLU A 128 13.20 1.42 -16.00
N LEU A 129 12.58 2.53 -16.40
CA LEU A 129 11.16 2.56 -16.73
C LEU A 129 10.95 2.41 -18.23
N GLY A 130 10.07 1.47 -18.60
CA GLY A 130 9.44 1.40 -19.91
C GLY A 130 8.01 1.94 -19.86
N SER A 131 7.28 1.77 -20.96
CA SER A 131 5.89 2.24 -21.10
C SER A 131 4.85 1.41 -20.35
N ALA A 132 5.14 0.14 -20.07
CA ALA A 132 4.23 -0.80 -19.40
C ALA A 132 4.94 -1.73 -18.40
N HIS A 133 6.25 -1.56 -18.22
CA HIS A 133 7.06 -2.36 -17.32
C HIS A 133 8.17 -1.51 -16.69
N ALA A 134 8.67 -1.95 -15.54
CA ALA A 134 9.90 -1.46 -14.92
C ALA A 134 10.89 -2.61 -14.79
N ARG A 135 12.18 -2.32 -14.93
CA ARG A 135 13.24 -3.31 -14.69
C ARG A 135 14.06 -2.95 -13.46
N LEU A 136 14.24 -3.92 -12.56
CA LEU A 136 15.09 -3.82 -11.36
C LEU A 136 15.78 -5.16 -11.10
N ASP A 137 17.10 -5.16 -10.91
CA ASP A 137 17.91 -6.36 -10.61
C ASP A 137 17.65 -7.53 -11.58
N ASN A 138 17.53 -7.25 -12.89
CA ASN A 138 17.20 -8.22 -13.97
C ASN A 138 15.80 -8.85 -13.90
N ALA A 139 14.89 -8.31 -13.10
CA ALA A 139 13.48 -8.68 -13.09
C ALA A 139 12.61 -7.60 -13.74
N ASP A 140 11.67 -8.02 -14.58
CA ASP A 140 10.66 -7.16 -15.18
C ASP A 140 9.39 -7.15 -14.35
N TRP A 141 8.86 -5.95 -14.14
CA TRP A 141 7.68 -5.68 -13.33
C TRP A 141 6.62 -5.00 -14.19
N PRO A 142 5.55 -5.69 -14.58
CA PRO A 142 4.38 -5.07 -15.18
C PRO A 142 3.85 -3.91 -14.34
N LEU A 143 3.58 -2.79 -15.00
CA LEU A 143 3.07 -1.58 -14.39
C LEU A 143 1.64 -1.30 -14.82
N ARG A 144 0.85 -0.79 -13.89
CA ARG A 144 -0.47 -0.21 -14.16
C ARG A 144 -0.57 1.15 -13.50
N TRP A 145 -0.71 2.19 -14.28
CA TRP A 145 -1.08 3.50 -13.76
C TRP A 145 -2.57 3.50 -13.43
N LEU A 146 -2.89 4.06 -12.26
CA LEU A 146 -4.24 4.06 -11.73
C LEU A 146 -4.71 5.50 -11.54
N ASP A 147 -5.97 5.75 -11.85
CA ASP A 147 -6.65 6.98 -11.46
C ASP A 147 -7.46 6.69 -10.19
N LEU A 148 -6.83 6.91 -9.03
CA LEU A 148 -7.43 6.65 -7.72
C LEU A 148 -8.07 7.89 -7.10
N ALA A 149 -7.63 9.08 -7.50
CA ALA A 149 -8.16 10.34 -6.98
C ALA A 149 -7.71 11.53 -7.84
N PRO A 150 -8.59 12.53 -8.07
CA PRO A 150 -8.21 13.76 -8.75
C PRO A 150 -7.02 14.45 -8.08
N GLY A 151 -6.02 14.84 -8.88
CA GLY A 151 -4.81 15.51 -8.39
C GLY A 151 -3.75 14.57 -7.80
N TYR A 152 -3.92 13.25 -7.92
CA TYR A 152 -2.92 12.27 -7.53
C TYR A 152 -2.34 11.56 -8.76
N ALA A 153 -1.14 11.00 -8.60
CA ALA A 153 -0.64 9.94 -9.44
C ALA A 153 -0.62 8.65 -8.63
N ALA A 154 -0.90 7.52 -9.26
CA ALA A 154 -0.77 6.22 -8.62
C ALA A 154 -0.25 5.18 -9.62
N CYS A 155 0.50 4.22 -9.10
CA CYS A 155 0.98 3.11 -9.90
C CYS A 155 1.00 1.82 -9.09
N LEU A 156 0.62 0.73 -9.75
CA LEU A 156 0.68 -0.63 -9.26
C LEU A 156 1.76 -1.40 -10.04
N ALA A 157 2.67 -2.03 -9.30
CA ALA A 157 3.60 -3.02 -9.81
C ALA A 157 3.18 -4.39 -9.29
N VAL A 158 2.95 -5.33 -10.20
CA VAL A 158 2.39 -6.64 -9.89
C VAL A 158 3.05 -7.68 -10.78
N ALA A 159 3.08 -8.94 -10.31
CA ALA A 159 3.51 -10.06 -11.14
C ALA A 159 2.71 -10.12 -12.48
N PRO A 160 3.27 -10.71 -13.54
CA PRO A 160 2.57 -10.88 -14.83
C PRO A 160 1.17 -11.49 -14.70
N ASP A 161 0.27 -11.06 -15.58
CA ASP A 161 -1.07 -11.61 -15.80
C ASP A 161 -2.09 -11.53 -14.65
N ALA A 162 -1.82 -10.74 -13.59
CA ALA A 162 -2.79 -10.54 -12.52
C ALA A 162 -3.97 -9.64 -12.95
N ALA A 163 -5.22 -10.10 -12.83
CA ALA A 163 -6.38 -9.21 -12.92
C ALA A 163 -6.42 -8.27 -11.68
N ALA A 164 -6.92 -7.04 -11.84
CA ALA A 164 -7.09 -6.10 -10.73
C ALA A 164 -8.47 -5.44 -10.79
N SER A 165 -9.06 -5.20 -9.63
CA SER A 165 -10.28 -4.40 -9.45
C SER A 165 -9.99 -3.23 -8.51
N LEU A 166 -10.78 -2.16 -8.63
CA LEU A 166 -10.67 -0.97 -7.80
C LEU A 166 -11.97 -0.80 -7.01
N GLU A 167 -11.84 -0.48 -5.73
CA GLU A 167 -12.94 -0.18 -4.82
C GLU A 167 -12.58 1.10 -4.05
N ASP A 168 -13.46 2.11 -4.14
CA ASP A 168 -13.37 3.31 -3.31
C ASP A 168 -14.15 3.08 -2.01
N VAL A 169 -13.50 3.37 -0.88
CA VAL A 169 -14.09 3.17 0.45
C VAL A 169 -13.87 4.42 1.29
N SER A 170 -14.93 4.92 1.90
CA SER A 170 -14.89 6.02 2.87
C SER A 170 -14.42 5.54 4.25
N CYS A 171 -13.95 6.47 5.09
CA CYS A 171 -13.57 6.13 6.46
C CYS A 171 -14.79 5.66 7.28
N GLU A 172 -15.96 6.25 7.03
CA GLU A 172 -17.21 5.89 7.69
C GLU A 172 -17.63 4.43 7.39
N GLU A 173 -17.48 3.99 6.13
CA GLU A 173 -17.78 2.60 5.74
C GLU A 173 -16.85 1.58 6.39
N ILE A 174 -15.56 1.92 6.49
CA ILE A 174 -14.55 1.10 7.14
C ILE A 174 -14.84 0.95 8.64
N ASP A 175 -15.13 2.06 9.31
CA ASP A 175 -15.43 2.07 10.74
C ASP A 175 -16.74 1.30 11.04
N GLY A 176 -17.77 1.48 10.21
CA GLY A 176 -19.04 0.75 10.35
C GLY A 176 -18.88 -0.78 10.28
N ARG A 177 -18.06 -1.29 9.35
CA ARG A 177 -17.76 -2.73 9.27
C ARG A 177 -16.95 -3.24 10.45
N ALA A 178 -15.99 -2.44 10.93
CA ALA A 178 -15.15 -2.82 12.06
C ALA A 178 -15.99 -3.08 13.32
N LEU A 179 -17.01 -2.23 13.57
CA LEU A 179 -17.94 -2.36 14.69
C LEU A 179 -18.78 -3.64 14.61
N VAL A 180 -19.40 -3.91 13.46
CA VAL A 180 -20.23 -5.12 13.26
C VAL A 180 -19.42 -6.40 13.45
N ALA A 181 -18.17 -6.45 12.96
CA ALA A 181 -17.30 -7.59 13.12
C ALA A 181 -16.88 -7.84 14.59
N GLU A 182 -16.72 -6.80 15.39
CA GLU A 182 -16.43 -6.92 16.83
C GLU A 182 -17.65 -7.44 17.61
N GLU A 183 -18.85 -6.92 17.32
CA GLU A 183 -20.10 -7.39 17.94
C GLU A 183 -20.36 -8.88 17.65
N ASN A 184 -20.18 -9.31 16.40
CA ASN A 184 -20.37 -10.70 16.01
C ASN A 184 -19.38 -11.64 16.72
N ARG A 185 -18.11 -11.24 16.87
CA ARG A 185 -17.12 -12.01 17.63
C ARG A 185 -17.42 -12.07 19.12
N ALA A 186 -17.90 -10.98 19.72
CA ALA A 186 -18.30 -10.96 21.11
C ALA A 186 -19.46 -11.95 21.37
N ARG A 187 -20.46 -11.97 20.48
CA ARG A 187 -21.59 -12.92 20.52
C ARG A 187 -21.14 -14.37 20.37
N MET A 188 -20.27 -14.68 19.40
CA MET A 188 -19.73 -16.05 19.22
C MET A 188 -18.87 -16.53 20.39
N SER A 189 -18.17 -15.61 21.07
CA SER A 189 -17.34 -15.93 22.25
C SER A 189 -18.16 -16.12 23.52
N ALA A 190 -19.36 -15.53 23.58
CA ALA A 190 -20.33 -15.76 24.64
C ALA A 190 -21.00 -17.14 24.49
N ASN A 191 -21.45 -17.49 23.28
CA ASN A 191 -22.10 -18.78 22.99
C ASN A 191 -21.17 -20.00 23.10
N LYS A 192 -19.84 -19.83 23.12
CA LYS A 192 -18.87 -20.92 23.33
C LYS A 192 -18.56 -21.21 24.81
N ARG A 193 -19.11 -20.42 25.75
CA ARG A 193 -18.88 -20.57 27.19
C ARG A 193 -20.09 -21.13 27.95
N GLU A 194 -21.15 -21.48 27.24
CA GLU A 194 -22.31 -22.26 27.72
C GLU A 194 -22.20 -23.71 27.22
#